data_AF-A0A147BAC1-F1
#
_entry.id   AF-A0A147BAC1-F1
#
_cell.length_a   1.000
_cell.length_b   1.000
_cell.length_c   1.000
_cell.angle_alpha   90.00
_cell.angle_beta   90.00
_cell.angle_gamma   90.00
#
_symmetry.space_group_name_H-M   'P 1'
#
loop_
_entity.id
_entity.type
_entity.pdbx_description
1 polymer ?
#
loop_
_entity_poly.entity_id
_entity_poly.type
_entity_poly.pdbx_seq_one_letter_code
_entity_poly.pdbx_strand_id
1 'polypeptide(L)'
;RDVRVFREWSASHRKVMEDSLARTRKDEVSWLRVRNLLLRMTAACYAFAAPGPLAPRNCCGDGLRLDVQTRIISSVGAKSSTDMAENRATKSGLAAEAHSKIQSKYDPELASQLLGWVKDTTNLDINTSGDMDTFYEQLKDGSVLCKLINVLKPGAIPDKKINTSKMAFKCMENINQFLDHARQLGVPAQETFQTVDLWEKQNLLSVCICLQSLARKAPKFGVQGMGPKEAEANVRNFSEEQLKAGQNVISLQYGSNKGANQSGINFGNTRHM
;
A
#
# COMPACT_ATOMS: atom_id res chain seq x y z
N ARG A 1 -5.85 34.75 -40.40
CA ARG A 1 -5.59 34.54 -38.95
C ARG A 1 -5.75 35.89 -38.27
N ASP A 2 -6.76 36.04 -37.41
CA ASP A 2 -7.22 37.34 -36.93
C ASP A 2 -6.28 37.92 -35.85
N VAL A 3 -5.62 39.03 -36.17
CA VAL A 3 -4.64 39.71 -35.31
C VAL A 3 -5.28 40.26 -34.03
N ARG A 4 -6.62 40.45 -34.02
CA ARG A 4 -7.37 40.90 -32.86
C ARG A 4 -7.37 39.88 -31.73
N VAL A 5 -7.60 38.61 -32.05
CA VAL A 5 -7.59 37.51 -31.07
C VAL A 5 -6.22 37.37 -30.40
N PHE A 6 -5.13 37.54 -31.16
CA PHE A 6 -3.78 37.49 -30.60
C PHE A 6 -3.50 38.67 -29.65
N ARG A 7 -3.98 39.88 -29.98
CA ARG A 7 -3.84 41.05 -29.10
C ARG A 7 -4.63 40.91 -27.80
N GLU A 8 -5.85 40.39 -27.87
CA GLU A 8 -6.69 40.12 -26.70
C GLU A 8 -6.08 39.04 -25.80
N TRP A 9 -5.59 37.95 -26.39
CA TRP A 9 -4.89 36.90 -25.65
C TRP A 9 -3.60 37.42 -24.99
N SER A 10 -2.82 38.23 -25.70
CA SER A 10 -1.59 38.85 -25.19
C SER A 10 -1.86 39.81 -24.02
N ALA A 11 -2.96 40.56 -24.08
CA ALA A 11 -3.38 41.48 -23.03
C ALA A 11 -3.85 40.70 -21.78
N SER A 12 -4.64 39.63 -21.98
CA SER A 12 -5.09 38.75 -20.90
C SER A 12 -3.92 38.06 -20.22
N HIS A 13 -2.95 37.56 -20.98
CA HIS A 13 -1.77 36.89 -20.44
C HIS A 13 -0.88 37.84 -19.61
N ARG A 14 -0.70 39.07 -20.08
CA ARG A 14 0.02 40.12 -19.32
C ARG A 14 -0.65 40.42 -17.98
N LYS A 15 -1.98 40.54 -17.98
CA LYS A 15 -2.76 40.80 -16.76
C LYS A 15 -2.65 39.66 -15.74
N VAL A 16 -2.69 38.41 -16.19
CA VAL A 16 -2.49 37.23 -15.32
C VAL A 16 -1.09 37.21 -14.70
N MET A 17 -0.06 37.58 -15.46
CA MET A 17 1.31 37.70 -14.95
C MET A 17 1.45 38.82 -13.92
N GLU A 18 0.87 40.00 -14.19
CA GLU A 18 0.87 41.13 -13.26
C GLU A 18 0.12 40.81 -11.95
N ASP A 19 -1.04 40.16 -12.04
CA ASP A 19 -1.81 39.72 -10.87
C ASP A 19 -1.05 38.69 -10.04
N SER A 20 -0.30 37.79 -10.69
CA SER A 20 0.54 36.79 -10.01
C SER A 20 1.71 37.46 -9.27
N LEU A 21 2.37 38.42 -9.90
CA LEU A 21 3.44 39.22 -9.29
C LEU A 21 2.96 40.16 -8.17
N ALA A 22 1.70 40.60 -8.22
CA ALA A 22 1.09 41.41 -7.17
C ALA A 22 0.73 40.57 -5.94
N ARG A 23 0.31 39.30 -6.13
CA ARG A 23 0.07 38.35 -5.04
C ARG A 23 1.36 38.00 -4.31
N THR A 24 2.42 37.63 -5.03
CA THR A 24 3.73 37.33 -4.42
C THR A 24 4.29 38.51 -3.62
N ARG A 25 4.16 39.74 -4.12
CA ARG A 25 4.54 40.95 -3.36
C ARG A 25 3.72 41.16 -2.09
N LYS A 26 2.42 40.89 -2.11
CA LYS A 26 1.58 40.97 -0.90
C LYS A 26 1.94 39.91 0.13
N ASP A 27 2.26 38.70 -0.34
CA ASP A 27 2.71 37.60 0.51
C ASP A 27 4.06 37.91 1.15
N GLU A 28 5.03 38.44 0.37
CA GLU A 28 6.32 38.92 0.89
C GLU A 28 6.16 40.00 1.96
N VAL A 29 5.31 41.00 1.71
CA VAL A 29 5.03 42.07 2.70
C VAL A 29 4.38 41.50 3.96
N SER A 30 3.51 40.50 3.82
CA SER A 30 2.87 39.81 4.94
C SER A 30 3.89 39.02 5.76
N TRP A 31 4.78 38.27 5.11
CA TRP A 31 5.88 37.56 5.75
C TRP A 31 6.86 38.49 6.45
N LEU A 32 7.17 39.65 5.87
CA LEU A 32 8.00 40.68 6.50
C LEU A 32 7.33 41.28 7.74
N ARG A 33 6.00 41.48 7.73
CA ARG A 33 5.24 41.91 8.91
C ARG A 33 5.26 40.87 10.02
N VAL A 34 5.06 39.60 9.69
CA VAL A 34 5.15 38.48 10.64
C VAL A 34 6.56 38.36 11.22
N ARG A 35 7.61 38.47 10.38
CA ARG A 35 9.01 38.46 10.82
C ARG A 35 9.32 39.62 11.77
N ASN A 36 8.85 40.82 11.47
CA ASN A 36 9.04 41.99 12.34
C ASN A 36 8.29 41.83 13.67
N LEU A 37 7.09 41.25 13.65
CA LEU A 37 6.34 40.96 14.86
C LEU A 37 7.07 39.93 15.73
N LEU A 38 7.57 38.85 15.13
CA LEU A 38 8.36 37.83 15.83
C LEU A 38 9.62 38.44 16.45
N LEU A 39 10.39 39.23 15.70
CA LEU A 39 11.59 39.94 16.20
C LEU A 39 11.28 40.86 17.37
N ARG A 40 10.14 41.58 17.34
CA ARG A 40 9.69 42.42 18.46
C ARG A 40 9.30 41.60 19.68
N MET A 41 8.66 40.45 19.48
CA MET A 41 8.33 39.52 20.58
C MET A 41 9.59 38.92 21.20
N THR A 42 10.59 38.48 20.40
CA THR A 42 11.85 37.97 20.94
C THR A 42 12.64 39.05 21.68
N ALA A 43 12.69 40.28 21.15
CA ALA A 43 13.32 41.40 21.84
C ALA A 43 12.64 41.74 23.17
N ALA A 44 11.31 41.69 23.22
CA ALA A 44 10.55 41.90 24.46
C ALA A 44 10.81 40.79 25.50
N CYS A 45 10.89 39.52 25.06
CA CYS A 45 11.26 38.41 25.93
C CYS A 45 12.69 38.57 26.48
N TYR A 46 13.63 39.04 25.66
CA TYR A 46 15.01 39.28 26.09
C TYR A 46 15.13 40.47 27.06
N ALA A 47 14.28 41.49 26.91
CA ALA A 47 14.25 42.64 27.82
C ALA A 47 13.67 42.31 29.21
N PHE A 48 12.77 41.32 29.30
CA PHE A 48 12.28 40.80 30.59
C PHE A 48 13.26 39.84 31.27
N ALA A 49 14.25 39.33 30.53
CA ALA A 49 15.31 38.47 31.04
C ALA A 49 16.60 39.28 31.29
N ALA A 50 16.57 40.23 32.22
CA ALA A 50 17.79 40.84 32.74
C ALA A 50 18.53 39.85 33.67
N PRO A 51 19.87 39.68 33.55
CA PRO A 51 20.61 38.68 34.31
C PRO A 51 20.90 39.16 35.74
N GLY A 52 20.39 38.43 36.74
CA GLY A 52 20.79 38.53 38.15
C GLY A 52 21.70 37.36 38.55
N PRO A 53 22.61 37.53 39.52
CA PRO A 53 23.91 36.87 39.55
C PRO A 53 23.95 35.46 40.17
N LEU A 54 25.08 34.81 39.92
CA LEU A 54 25.46 33.42 40.23
C LEU A 54 25.41 33.04 41.73
N ALA A 55 24.64 31.97 42.01
CA ALA A 55 24.90 30.82 42.92
C ALA A 55 25.11 31.04 44.45
N PRO A 56 25.12 29.99 45.29
CA PRO A 56 24.23 28.80 45.39
C PRO A 56 23.77 28.53 46.84
N ARG A 57 22.75 27.68 47.07
CA ARG A 57 22.64 26.80 48.26
C ARG A 57 21.45 25.83 48.19
N ASN A 58 21.77 24.56 48.45
CA ASN A 58 20.84 23.51 48.88
C ASN A 58 20.18 23.87 50.22
N CYS A 59 18.92 23.44 50.41
CA CYS A 59 18.45 22.61 51.53
C CYS A 59 16.91 22.63 51.60
N CYS A 60 16.33 21.43 51.45
CA CYS A 60 15.15 20.86 52.11
C CYS A 60 13.90 21.71 52.42
N GLY A 61 12.75 21.20 51.98
CA GLY A 61 11.54 21.15 52.82
C GLY A 61 10.32 21.93 52.34
N ASP A 62 9.26 21.16 52.07
CA ASP A 62 7.84 21.50 52.20
C ASP A 62 7.13 22.37 51.14
N GLY A 63 6.30 21.68 50.36
CA GLY A 63 4.86 21.82 50.56
C GLY A 63 4.15 22.99 49.88
N LEU A 64 3.51 22.66 48.75
CA LEU A 64 2.27 23.25 48.23
C LEU A 64 2.31 24.71 47.73
N ARG A 65 2.43 24.88 46.40
CA ARG A 65 1.74 25.99 45.72
C ARG A 65 1.50 25.76 44.22
N LEU A 66 0.30 25.30 43.90
CA LEU A 66 -0.48 25.61 42.69
C LEU A 66 0.29 25.65 41.36
N ASP A 67 0.51 24.47 40.78
CA ASP A 67 0.69 24.29 39.33
C ASP A 67 -0.65 24.55 38.62
N VAL A 68 -0.92 25.82 38.32
CA VAL A 68 -1.93 26.24 37.33
C VAL A 68 -1.22 27.02 36.24
N GLN A 69 -0.28 26.37 35.54
CA GLN A 69 0.18 26.85 34.24
C GLN A 69 0.81 25.74 33.36
N THR A 70 0.15 24.58 33.28
CA THR A 70 0.53 23.52 32.32
C THR A 70 -0.67 22.91 31.59
N ARG A 71 -1.73 23.68 31.40
CA ARG A 71 -2.80 23.38 30.45
C ARG A 71 -3.07 24.65 29.65
N ILE A 72 -2.51 24.67 28.43
CA ILE A 72 -2.87 25.41 27.19
C ILE A 72 -1.58 25.43 26.32
N ILE A 73 -0.96 24.27 26.10
CA ILE A 73 -0.12 23.98 24.91
C ILE A 73 -0.28 22.48 24.60
N SER A 74 -1.53 22.03 24.46
CA SER A 74 -1.86 20.65 24.07
C SER A 74 -2.88 20.60 22.94
N SER A 75 -2.83 21.58 22.02
CA SER A 75 -3.65 21.55 20.80
C SER A 75 -3.00 22.15 19.55
N VAL A 76 -1.69 22.43 19.56
CA VAL A 76 -0.96 22.66 18.30
C VAL A 76 -0.15 21.40 18.06
N GLY A 77 -0.74 20.49 17.29
CA GLY A 77 -0.06 19.29 16.83
C GLY A 77 1.29 19.66 16.26
N ALA A 78 2.35 19.27 16.97
CA ALA A 78 3.68 19.23 16.44
C ALA A 78 3.66 18.18 15.32
N LYS A 79 3.39 18.61 14.09
CA LYS A 79 3.65 17.78 12.91
C LYS A 79 5.15 17.49 12.92
N SER A 80 5.51 16.25 13.23
CA SER A 80 6.85 15.75 13.02
C SER A 80 7.22 15.98 11.56
N SER A 81 8.25 16.77 11.32
CA SER A 81 8.69 17.26 10.01
C SER A 81 9.35 16.16 9.14
N THR A 82 8.81 14.94 9.11
CA THR A 82 9.43 13.78 8.43
C THR A 82 8.52 13.03 7.47
N ASP A 83 7.34 13.55 7.11
CA ASP A 83 6.50 12.94 6.07
C ASP A 83 6.74 13.59 4.71
N MET A 84 7.75 13.09 3.98
CA MET A 84 8.02 13.42 2.57
C MET A 84 6.82 13.16 1.63
N ALA A 85 5.80 12.44 2.11
CA ALA A 85 4.55 12.20 1.39
C ALA A 85 3.65 13.45 1.27
N GLU A 86 3.78 14.46 2.16
CA GLU A 86 2.96 15.68 2.14
C GLU A 86 3.42 16.71 1.07
N ASN A 87 4.57 16.51 0.39
CA ASN A 87 5.08 17.45 -0.62
C ASN A 87 4.49 17.27 -2.03
N ARG A 88 3.55 16.33 -2.23
CA ARG A 88 2.88 16.14 -3.52
C ARG A 88 1.62 16.99 -3.61
N ALA A 89 1.40 17.61 -4.76
CA ALA A 89 0.17 18.36 -5.02
C ALA A 89 -1.05 17.44 -4.85
N THR A 90 -2.08 17.94 -4.15
CA THR A 90 -3.34 17.23 -3.95
C THR A 90 -3.99 16.94 -5.30
N LYS A 91 -4.37 15.67 -5.53
CA LYS A 91 -5.07 15.28 -6.76
C LYS A 91 -6.35 16.08 -6.89
N SER A 92 -6.63 16.58 -8.09
CA SER A 92 -7.79 17.43 -8.39
C SER A 92 -8.52 16.93 -9.66
N GLY A 93 -9.82 17.23 -9.77
CA GLY A 93 -10.64 16.88 -10.93
C GLY A 93 -10.80 15.37 -11.13
N LEU A 94 -10.68 14.91 -12.38
CA LEU A 94 -10.83 13.50 -12.77
C LEU A 94 -9.88 12.57 -11.99
N ALA A 95 -8.67 13.04 -11.68
CA ALA A 95 -7.68 12.26 -10.93
C ALA A 95 -8.09 12.06 -9.45
N ALA A 96 -8.79 13.02 -8.85
CA ALA A 96 -9.32 12.90 -7.49
C ALA A 96 -10.51 11.93 -7.45
N GLU A 97 -11.41 12.02 -8.43
CA GLU A 97 -12.57 11.13 -8.54
C GLU A 97 -12.14 9.67 -8.72
N ALA A 98 -11.17 9.40 -9.59
CA ALA A 98 -10.60 8.06 -9.76
C ALA A 98 -10.01 7.51 -8.45
N HIS A 99 -9.32 8.35 -7.68
CA HIS A 99 -8.74 7.97 -6.40
C HIS A 99 -9.80 7.65 -5.35
N SER A 100 -10.84 8.47 -5.28
CA SER A 100 -11.97 8.26 -4.37
C SER A 100 -12.70 6.96 -4.68
N LYS A 101 -12.90 6.64 -5.97
CA LYS A 101 -13.48 5.36 -6.41
C LYS A 101 -12.62 4.14 -6.08
N ILE A 102 -11.30 4.31 -5.98
CA ILE A 102 -10.41 3.22 -5.56
C ILE A 102 -10.51 3.03 -4.05
N GLN A 103 -10.48 4.12 -3.29
CA GLN A 103 -10.62 4.08 -1.83
C GLN A 103 -11.99 3.56 -1.39
N SER A 104 -13.06 3.84 -2.14
CA SER A 104 -14.40 3.33 -1.84
C SER A 104 -14.53 1.81 -2.00
N LYS A 105 -13.58 1.15 -2.67
CA LYS A 105 -13.54 -0.32 -2.80
C LYS A 105 -12.81 -0.99 -1.65
N TYR A 106 -12.25 -0.21 -0.73
CA TYR A 106 -11.60 -0.75 0.46
C TYR A 106 -12.65 -1.33 1.41
N ASP A 107 -12.43 -2.58 1.81
CA ASP A 107 -13.26 -3.25 2.79
C ASP A 107 -12.49 -3.37 4.12
N PRO A 108 -12.95 -2.70 5.20
CA PRO A 108 -12.30 -2.77 6.50
C PRO A 108 -12.39 -4.15 7.14
N GLU A 109 -13.42 -4.95 6.83
CA GLU A 109 -13.57 -6.29 7.39
C GLU A 109 -12.47 -7.21 6.85
N LEU A 110 -12.30 -7.23 5.53
CA LEU A 110 -11.21 -7.97 4.87
C LEU A 110 -9.84 -7.56 5.42
N ALA A 111 -9.62 -6.25 5.61
CA ALA A 111 -8.36 -5.76 6.15
C ALA A 111 -8.10 -6.25 7.59
N SER A 112 -9.13 -6.27 8.44
CA SER A 112 -9.00 -6.79 9.81
C SER A 112 -8.64 -8.28 9.84
N GLN A 113 -9.27 -9.08 8.97
CA GLN A 113 -8.97 -10.50 8.83
C GLN A 113 -7.53 -10.70 8.36
N LEU A 114 -7.07 -9.93 7.37
CA LEU A 114 -5.71 -10.00 6.84
C LEU A 114 -4.67 -9.64 7.91
N LEU A 115 -4.93 -8.62 8.72
CA LEU A 115 -4.05 -8.25 9.84
C LEU A 115 -4.03 -9.35 10.91
N GLY A 116 -5.18 -9.97 11.20
CA GLY A 116 -5.26 -11.15 12.06
C GLY A 116 -4.39 -12.29 11.55
N TRP A 117 -4.49 -12.62 10.27
CA TRP A 117 -3.65 -13.65 9.65
C TRP A 117 -2.16 -13.31 9.66
N VAL A 118 -1.79 -12.06 9.41
CA VAL A 118 -0.39 -11.60 9.51
C VAL A 118 0.11 -11.74 10.95
N LYS A 119 -0.72 -11.41 11.95
CA LYS A 119 -0.42 -11.58 13.37
C LYS A 119 -0.21 -13.04 13.72
N ASP A 120 -1.10 -13.93 13.31
CA ASP A 120 -1.00 -15.37 13.56
C ASP A 120 0.25 -15.99 12.90
N THR A 121 0.59 -15.52 11.70
CA THR A 121 1.75 -16.03 10.94
C THR A 121 3.07 -15.53 11.52
N THR A 122 3.16 -14.24 11.85
CA THR A 122 4.42 -13.61 12.28
C THR A 122 4.62 -13.60 13.80
N ASN A 123 3.58 -13.90 14.58
CA ASN A 123 3.54 -13.78 16.04
C ASN A 123 3.94 -12.37 16.54
N LEU A 124 3.72 -11.34 15.73
CA LEU A 124 3.96 -9.95 16.10
C LEU A 124 2.69 -9.32 16.68
N ASP A 125 2.85 -8.44 17.67
CA ASP A 125 1.71 -7.71 18.21
C ASP A 125 1.34 -6.55 17.27
N ILE A 126 0.37 -6.82 16.39
CA ILE A 126 -0.17 -5.88 15.42
C ILE A 126 -1.58 -5.51 15.85
N ASN A 127 -1.92 -4.23 15.72
CA ASN A 127 -3.30 -3.76 15.89
C ASN A 127 -4.20 -4.38 14.82
N THR A 128 -5.23 -5.12 15.22
CA THR A 128 -6.15 -5.83 14.32
C THR A 128 -7.30 -4.93 13.83
N SER A 129 -7.27 -3.63 14.14
CA SER A 129 -8.29 -2.68 13.68
C SER A 129 -8.22 -2.53 12.16
N GLY A 130 -9.32 -2.83 11.47
CA GLY A 130 -9.45 -2.73 10.01
C GLY A 130 -9.57 -1.30 9.47
N ASP A 131 -9.20 -0.29 10.24
CA ASP A 131 -9.23 1.11 9.80
C ASP A 131 -8.09 1.40 8.82
N MET A 132 -8.34 2.23 7.80
CA MET A 132 -7.37 2.47 6.72
C MET A 132 -6.06 3.05 7.24
N ASP A 133 -6.14 3.96 8.22
CA ASP A 133 -4.94 4.59 8.78
C ASP A 133 -4.15 3.62 9.67
N THR A 134 -4.85 2.81 10.46
CA THR A 134 -4.19 1.78 11.28
C THR A 134 -3.49 0.74 10.40
N PHE A 135 -4.19 0.24 9.37
CA PHE A 135 -3.63 -0.71 8.41
C PHE A 135 -2.36 -0.16 7.72
N TYR A 136 -2.41 1.11 7.31
CA TYR A 136 -1.25 1.77 6.71
C TYR A 136 -0.08 1.88 7.70
N GLU A 137 -0.32 2.34 8.93
CA GLU A 137 0.74 2.56 9.90
C GLU A 137 1.51 1.30 10.25
N GLN A 138 0.83 0.14 10.29
CA GLN A 138 1.45 -1.15 10.58
C GLN A 138 2.30 -1.67 9.40
N LEU A 139 1.94 -1.35 8.17
CA LEU A 139 2.57 -1.91 6.97
C LEU A 139 3.55 -0.95 6.27
N LYS A 140 3.47 0.36 6.50
CA LYS A 140 4.29 1.37 5.80
C LYS A 140 5.79 1.17 5.93
N ASP A 141 6.23 0.62 7.07
CA ASP A 141 7.66 0.38 7.33
C ASP A 141 8.22 -0.77 6.47
N GLY A 142 7.34 -1.61 5.91
CA GLY A 142 7.69 -2.78 5.09
C GLY A 142 8.36 -3.93 5.85
N SER A 143 8.75 -3.72 7.12
CA SER A 143 9.45 -4.70 7.94
C SER A 143 8.58 -5.90 8.31
N VAL A 144 7.30 -5.68 8.60
CA VAL A 144 6.29 -6.73 8.87
C VAL A 144 6.12 -7.63 7.64
N LEU A 145 6.04 -7.03 6.46
CA LEU A 145 5.91 -7.76 5.19
C LEU A 145 7.13 -8.64 4.91
N CYS A 146 8.35 -8.13 5.14
CA CYS A 146 9.57 -8.93 5.00
C CYS A 146 9.61 -10.12 5.97
N LYS A 147 9.20 -9.91 7.23
CA LYS A 147 9.11 -10.99 8.22
C LYS A 147 8.09 -12.05 7.83
N LEU A 148 6.95 -11.65 7.27
CA LEU A 148 5.93 -12.58 6.76
C LEU A 148 6.52 -13.52 5.68
N ILE A 149 7.31 -12.97 4.74
CA ILE A 149 7.99 -13.77 3.72
C ILE A 149 9.02 -14.72 4.33
N ASN A 150 9.75 -14.27 5.34
CA ASN A 150 10.73 -15.12 6.04
C ASN A 150 10.07 -16.30 6.78
N VAL A 151 8.83 -16.16 7.25
CA VAL A 151 8.05 -17.29 7.80
C VAL A 151 7.64 -18.28 6.70
N LEU A 152 7.18 -17.79 5.55
CA LEU A 152 6.77 -18.63 4.42
C LEU A 152 7.96 -19.36 3.78
N LYS A 153 9.10 -18.68 3.66
CA LYS A 153 10.33 -19.21 3.09
C LYS A 153 11.53 -18.76 3.95
N PRO A 154 12.03 -19.62 4.86
CA PRO A 154 13.15 -19.26 5.71
C PRO A 154 14.38 -18.93 4.86
N GLY A 155 15.02 -17.79 5.15
CA GLY A 155 16.20 -17.32 4.42
C GLY A 155 15.92 -16.64 3.07
N ALA A 156 14.66 -16.33 2.73
CA ALA A 156 14.34 -15.55 1.53
C ALA A 156 14.92 -14.12 1.60
N ILE A 157 14.67 -13.42 2.71
CA ILE A 157 15.21 -12.08 2.95
C ILE A 157 16.20 -12.15 4.11
N PRO A 158 17.50 -11.85 3.90
CA PRO A 158 18.47 -11.79 4.98
C PRO A 158 18.05 -10.71 5.99
N ASP A 159 18.04 -11.01 7.30
CA ASP A 159 17.66 -10.04 8.34
C ASP A 159 18.52 -8.76 8.30
N LYS A 160 19.76 -8.89 7.83
CA LYS A 160 20.69 -7.76 7.62
C LYS A 160 20.22 -6.77 6.54
N LYS A 161 19.36 -7.21 5.62
CA LYS A 161 18.81 -6.40 4.53
C LYS A 161 17.48 -5.73 4.90
N ILE A 162 16.86 -6.15 6.00
CA ILE A 162 15.65 -5.53 6.54
C ILE A 162 16.05 -4.25 7.26
N ASN A 163 15.65 -3.11 6.72
CA ASN A 163 15.94 -1.82 7.31
C ASN A 163 14.83 -1.41 8.28
N THR A 164 15.15 -1.14 9.55
CA THR A 164 14.17 -0.65 10.55
C THR A 164 14.07 0.88 10.61
N SER A 165 14.85 1.59 9.79
CA SER A 165 14.84 3.06 9.81
C SER A 165 13.60 3.63 9.14
N LYS A 166 12.99 4.66 9.72
CA LYS A 166 11.84 5.42 9.18
C LYS A 166 12.15 6.27 7.94
N MET A 167 13.28 6.04 7.28
CA MET A 167 13.66 6.80 6.08
C MET A 167 12.88 6.28 4.88
N ALA A 168 12.29 7.18 4.09
CA ALA A 168 11.42 6.83 2.96
C ALA A 168 12.06 5.82 1.99
N PHE A 169 13.30 6.05 1.57
CA PHE A 169 14.02 5.14 0.65
C PHE A 169 14.19 3.72 1.22
N LYS A 170 14.48 3.61 2.51
CA LYS A 170 14.69 2.31 3.18
C LYS A 170 13.37 1.54 3.32
N CYS A 171 12.28 2.24 3.62
CA CYS A 171 10.95 1.62 3.68
C CYS A 171 10.52 1.11 2.29
N MET A 172 10.74 1.92 1.24
CA MET A 172 10.48 1.50 -0.15
C MET A 172 11.31 0.28 -0.57
N GLU A 173 12.58 0.22 -0.18
CA GLU A 173 13.46 -0.93 -0.45
C GLU A 173 12.95 -2.22 0.22
N ASN A 174 12.45 -2.13 1.45
CA ASN A 174 11.84 -3.28 2.14
C ASN A 174 10.59 -3.78 1.37
N ILE A 175 9.73 -2.85 0.93
CA ILE A 175 8.52 -3.19 0.19
C ILE A 175 8.87 -3.84 -1.17
N ASN A 176 9.88 -3.33 -1.89
CA ASN A 176 10.35 -3.94 -3.14
C ASN A 176 10.84 -5.37 -2.93
N GLN A 177 11.62 -5.62 -1.87
CA GLN A 177 12.07 -6.96 -1.53
C GLN A 177 10.90 -7.92 -1.28
N PHE A 178 9.89 -7.47 -0.54
CA PHE A 178 8.66 -8.24 -0.35
C PHE A 178 8.01 -8.60 -1.69
N LEU A 179 7.87 -7.64 -2.62
CA LEU A 179 7.24 -7.86 -3.92
C LEU A 179 8.01 -8.85 -4.79
N ASP A 180 9.35 -8.79 -4.79
CA ASP A 180 10.18 -9.72 -5.55
C ASP A 180 10.02 -11.16 -5.05
N HIS A 181 9.98 -11.36 -3.72
CA HIS A 181 9.76 -12.67 -3.15
C HIS A 181 8.31 -13.14 -3.26
N ALA A 182 7.32 -12.25 -3.18
CA ALA A 182 5.92 -12.58 -3.43
C ALA A 182 5.72 -13.14 -4.86
N ARG A 183 6.39 -12.54 -5.86
CA ARG A 183 6.43 -13.08 -7.23
C ARG A 183 7.08 -14.46 -7.30
N GLN A 184 8.18 -14.67 -6.58
CA GLN A 184 8.85 -15.99 -6.52
C GLN A 184 7.99 -17.06 -5.83
N LEU A 185 7.14 -16.68 -4.88
CA LEU A 185 6.18 -17.58 -4.22
C LEU A 185 4.95 -17.90 -5.09
N GLY A 186 4.89 -17.35 -6.31
CA GLY A 186 3.85 -17.64 -7.30
C GLY A 186 2.67 -16.67 -7.27
N VAL A 187 2.74 -15.55 -6.54
CA VAL A 187 1.72 -14.50 -6.65
C VAL A 187 1.76 -13.93 -8.08
N PRO A 188 0.62 -13.93 -8.80
CA PRO A 188 0.60 -13.43 -10.17
C PRO A 188 0.86 -11.92 -10.18
N ALA A 189 1.54 -11.43 -11.22
CA ALA A 189 1.93 -10.02 -11.32
C ALA A 189 0.71 -9.07 -11.28
N GLN A 190 -0.46 -9.52 -11.76
CA GLN A 190 -1.70 -8.75 -11.71
C GLN A 190 -2.19 -8.46 -10.28
N GLU A 191 -1.87 -9.33 -9.32
CA GLU A 191 -2.27 -9.19 -7.91
C GLU A 191 -1.14 -8.58 -7.07
N THR A 192 0.01 -8.24 -7.67
CA THR A 192 1.08 -7.50 -7.00
C THR A 192 0.80 -5.99 -7.06
N PHE A 193 1.30 -5.27 -6.06
CA PHE A 193 1.15 -3.81 -5.97
C PHE A 193 2.49 -3.10 -6.19
N GLN A 194 2.48 -1.78 -6.35
CA GLN A 194 3.69 -0.97 -6.47
C GLN A 194 4.02 -0.30 -5.13
N THR A 195 5.30 0.00 -4.88
CA THR A 195 5.73 0.67 -3.64
C THR A 195 5.00 1.98 -3.36
N VAL A 196 4.65 2.72 -4.42
CA VAL A 196 3.90 3.98 -4.36
C VAL A 196 2.49 3.78 -3.80
N ASP A 197 1.87 2.61 -4.05
CA ASP A 197 0.51 2.29 -3.60
C ASP A 197 0.41 2.23 -2.08
N LEU A 198 1.40 1.59 -1.45
CA LEU A 198 1.50 1.49 0.00
C LEU A 198 2.07 2.77 0.59
N TRP A 199 3.21 3.27 0.11
CA TRP A 199 3.92 4.39 0.75
C TRP A 199 3.16 5.72 0.68
N GLU A 200 2.60 6.07 -0.50
CA GLU A 200 1.84 7.31 -0.71
C GLU A 200 0.33 7.13 -0.52
N LYS A 201 -0.10 6.00 0.08
CA LYS A 201 -1.52 5.65 0.28
C LYS A 201 -2.36 5.76 -1.01
N GLN A 202 -1.78 5.43 -2.17
CA GLN A 202 -2.52 5.58 -3.43
C GLN A 202 -3.62 4.54 -3.54
N ASN A 203 -3.31 3.30 -3.20
CA ASN A 203 -4.21 2.17 -3.35
C ASN A 203 -3.93 1.09 -2.31
N LEU A 204 -4.57 1.21 -1.14
CA LEU A 204 -4.46 0.21 -0.07
C LEU A 204 -5.16 -1.11 -0.43
N LEU A 205 -6.17 -1.07 -1.31
CA LEU A 205 -6.87 -2.28 -1.74
C LEU A 205 -5.95 -3.24 -2.52
N SER A 206 -5.06 -2.72 -3.37
CA SER A 206 -4.08 -3.56 -4.06
C SER A 206 -3.17 -4.32 -3.09
N VAL A 207 -2.84 -3.72 -1.95
CA VAL A 207 -2.06 -4.38 -0.88
C VAL A 207 -2.89 -5.50 -0.23
N CYS A 208 -4.17 -5.25 0.06
CA CYS A 208 -5.09 -6.27 0.56
C CYS A 208 -5.22 -7.45 -0.41
N ILE A 209 -5.38 -7.20 -1.71
CA ILE A 209 -5.46 -8.25 -2.74
C ILE A 209 -4.16 -9.06 -2.80
N CYS A 210 -3.01 -8.40 -2.73
CA CYS A 210 -1.72 -9.07 -2.73
C CYS A 210 -1.56 -10.00 -1.50
N LEU A 211 -1.92 -9.52 -0.32
CA LEU A 211 -1.89 -10.30 0.92
C LEU A 211 -2.88 -11.48 0.86
N GLN A 212 -4.10 -11.26 0.37
CA GLN A 212 -5.08 -12.34 0.17
C GLN A 212 -4.55 -13.42 -0.78
N SER A 213 -3.85 -13.01 -1.83
CA SER A 213 -3.28 -13.90 -2.83
C SER A 213 -2.08 -14.67 -2.30
N LEU A 214 -1.28 -14.04 -1.45
CA LEU A 214 -0.22 -14.71 -0.70
C LEU A 214 -0.83 -15.71 0.31
N ALA A 215 -1.88 -15.33 1.01
CA ALA A 215 -2.56 -16.18 1.99
C ALA A 215 -3.24 -17.41 1.35
N ARG A 216 -3.75 -17.30 0.11
CA ARG A 216 -4.21 -18.46 -0.68
C ARG A 216 -3.08 -19.45 -1.00
N LYS A 217 -1.85 -18.95 -1.11
CA LYS A 217 -0.65 -19.75 -1.42
C LYS A 217 0.09 -20.26 -0.19
N ALA A 218 -0.13 -19.65 0.99
CA ALA A 218 0.48 -20.03 2.25
C ALA A 218 0.37 -21.54 2.60
N PRO A 219 -0.75 -22.24 2.32
CA PRO A 219 -0.86 -23.68 2.58
C PRO A 219 0.16 -24.54 1.83
N LYS A 220 0.64 -24.07 0.65
CA LYS A 220 1.68 -24.77 -0.12
C LYS A 220 3.04 -24.78 0.62
N PHE A 221 3.22 -23.84 1.56
CA PHE A 221 4.43 -23.67 2.35
C PHE A 221 4.25 -24.10 3.81
N GLY A 222 3.14 -24.77 4.15
CA GLY A 222 2.88 -25.26 5.51
C GLY A 222 2.35 -24.22 6.50
N VAL A 223 1.97 -23.03 6.04
CA VAL A 223 1.34 -21.99 6.85
C VAL A 223 -0.17 -22.02 6.65
N GLN A 224 -0.94 -21.71 7.71
CA GLN A 224 -2.40 -21.62 7.60
C GLN A 224 -2.78 -20.58 6.55
N GLY A 225 -3.56 -20.99 5.54
CA GLY A 225 -3.98 -20.09 4.47
C GLY A 225 -5.29 -19.39 4.79
N MET A 226 -5.50 -18.27 4.11
CA MET A 226 -6.78 -17.57 4.09
C MET A 226 -7.45 -17.72 2.72
N GLY A 227 -8.73 -18.08 2.74
CA GLY A 227 -9.58 -18.14 1.57
C GLY A 227 -9.58 -19.51 0.86
N PRO A 228 -10.31 -19.62 -0.25
CA PRO A 228 -10.43 -20.87 -1.00
C PRO A 228 -9.08 -21.36 -1.52
N LYS A 229 -8.77 -22.64 -1.29
CA LYS A 229 -7.56 -23.27 -1.80
C LYS A 229 -7.57 -23.23 -3.34
N GLU A 230 -6.49 -22.73 -3.95
CA GLU A 230 -6.31 -22.79 -5.40
C GLU A 230 -6.40 -24.25 -5.87
N ALA A 231 -7.24 -24.53 -6.87
CA ALA A 231 -7.39 -25.87 -7.42
C ALA A 231 -6.08 -26.31 -8.07
N GLU A 232 -5.58 -27.49 -7.67
CA GLU A 232 -4.43 -28.11 -8.31
C GLU A 232 -4.92 -28.90 -9.53
N ALA A 233 -4.24 -28.73 -10.67
CA ALA A 233 -4.55 -29.48 -11.87
C ALA A 233 -4.24 -30.97 -11.62
N ASN A 234 -5.27 -31.78 -11.50
CA ASN A 234 -5.11 -33.23 -11.41
C ASN A 234 -4.86 -33.80 -12.81
N VAL A 235 -3.59 -33.91 -13.20
CA VAL A 235 -3.21 -34.59 -14.44
C VAL A 235 -3.41 -36.09 -14.25
N ARG A 236 -4.49 -36.60 -14.83
CA ARG A 236 -4.79 -38.05 -14.84
C ARG A 236 -3.83 -38.72 -15.81
N ASN A 237 -2.86 -39.46 -15.29
CA ASN A 237 -2.01 -40.33 -16.10
C ASN A 237 -2.74 -41.64 -16.33
N PHE A 238 -3.00 -41.97 -17.60
CA PHE A 238 -3.53 -43.27 -18.01
C PHE A 238 -2.37 -44.16 -18.43
N SER A 239 -2.43 -45.46 -18.12
CA SER A 239 -1.44 -46.41 -18.64
C SER A 239 -1.56 -46.53 -20.16
N GLU A 240 -0.46 -46.89 -20.83
CA GLU A 240 -0.44 -47.05 -22.29
C GLU A 240 -1.46 -48.12 -22.76
N GLU A 241 -1.61 -49.19 -21.99
CA GLU A 241 -2.62 -50.24 -22.22
C GLU A 241 -4.04 -49.69 -22.12
N GLN A 242 -4.29 -48.79 -21.17
CA GLN A 242 -5.61 -48.17 -20.97
C GLN A 242 -5.93 -47.15 -22.08
N LEU A 243 -4.92 -46.41 -22.56
CA LEU A 243 -5.04 -45.54 -23.74
C LEU A 243 -5.33 -46.35 -25.01
N LYS A 244 -4.62 -47.49 -25.20
CA LYS A 244 -4.82 -48.40 -26.34
C LYS A 244 -6.17 -49.11 -26.27
N ALA A 245 -6.62 -49.51 -25.09
CA ALA A 245 -7.97 -50.04 -24.88
C ALA A 245 -9.04 -48.99 -25.22
N GLY A 246 -8.80 -47.72 -24.89
CA GLY A 246 -9.69 -46.60 -25.24
C GLY A 246 -9.87 -46.39 -26.75
N GLN A 247 -8.83 -46.63 -27.57
CA GLN A 247 -8.90 -46.50 -29.04
C GLN A 247 -9.83 -47.54 -29.68
N ASN A 248 -9.98 -48.72 -29.06
CA ASN A 248 -10.84 -49.79 -29.57
C ASN A 248 -12.30 -49.70 -29.08
N VAL A 249 -12.61 -48.73 -28.20
CA VAL A 249 -13.97 -48.51 -27.71
C VAL A 249 -14.72 -47.64 -28.70
N ILE A 250 -15.59 -48.27 -29.50
CA ILE A 250 -16.51 -47.59 -30.41
C ILE A 250 -17.52 -46.79 -29.57
N SER A 251 -17.68 -45.51 -29.88
CA SER A 251 -18.59 -44.61 -29.14
C SER A 251 -20.03 -45.10 -29.25
N LEU A 252 -20.81 -45.06 -28.16
CA LEU A 252 -22.20 -45.53 -28.07
C LEU A 252 -23.14 -44.90 -29.13
N GLN A 253 -22.76 -43.77 -29.73
CA GLN A 253 -23.47 -43.14 -30.85
C GLN A 253 -23.35 -43.93 -32.17
N TYR A 254 -22.33 -44.77 -32.34
CA TYR A 254 -22.13 -45.67 -33.50
C TYR A 254 -22.71 -47.07 -33.27
N GLY A 255 -23.45 -47.28 -32.17
CA GLY A 255 -24.08 -48.54 -31.81
C GLY A 255 -23.34 -49.29 -30.70
N SER A 256 -24.06 -50.17 -30.01
CA SER A 256 -23.53 -50.98 -28.92
C SER A 256 -22.96 -52.29 -29.44
N ASN A 257 -21.73 -52.60 -29.06
CA ASN A 257 -21.02 -53.86 -29.29
C ASN A 257 -21.43 -55.00 -28.34
N LYS A 258 -22.39 -54.79 -27.43
CA LYS A 258 -22.93 -55.82 -26.51
C LYS A 258 -24.23 -56.48 -27.01
N GLY A 259 -24.79 -56.04 -28.13
CA GLY A 259 -25.98 -56.64 -28.76
C GLY A 259 -25.66 -57.16 -30.17
N ALA A 260 -26.49 -58.11 -30.64
CA ALA A 260 -26.47 -58.77 -31.97
C ALA A 260 -25.24 -58.51 -32.84
N ASN A 261 -24.27 -59.44 -32.77
CA ASN A 261 -23.34 -59.82 -33.83
C ASN A 261 -23.29 -58.81 -35.01
N GLN A 262 -22.39 -57.83 -34.90
CA GLN A 262 -22.06 -56.84 -35.92
C GLN A 262 -21.28 -57.47 -37.10
N SER A 263 -21.70 -58.63 -37.63
CA SER A 263 -21.14 -59.17 -38.87
C SER A 263 -21.74 -58.38 -40.04
N GLY A 264 -20.98 -57.41 -40.55
CA GLY A 264 -21.28 -56.79 -41.85
C GLY A 264 -21.25 -55.26 -41.92
N ILE A 265 -20.96 -54.54 -40.83
CA ILE A 265 -20.89 -53.07 -40.88
C ILE A 265 -19.46 -52.63 -41.26
N ASN A 266 -19.20 -52.55 -42.56
CA ASN A 266 -17.95 -52.01 -43.12
C ASN A 266 -18.07 -50.48 -43.25
N PHE A 267 -17.55 -49.76 -42.24
CA PHE A 267 -17.42 -48.31 -42.29
C PHE A 267 -16.18 -47.93 -43.10
N GLY A 268 -16.33 -47.78 -44.41
CA GLY A 268 -15.23 -47.26 -45.23
C GLY A 268 -15.22 -47.64 -46.70
N ASN A 269 -16.12 -48.50 -47.19
CA ASN A 269 -16.11 -48.80 -48.62
C ASN A 269 -16.75 -47.66 -49.41
N THR A 270 -15.92 -46.93 -50.18
CA THR A 270 -16.35 -45.89 -51.12
C THR A 270 -17.41 -46.48 -52.04
N ARG A 271 -18.62 -45.91 -52.03
CA ARG A 271 -19.66 -46.30 -52.99
C ARG A 271 -19.19 -45.87 -54.38
N HIS A 272 -18.71 -46.83 -55.16
CA HIS A 272 -18.57 -46.61 -56.59
C HIS A 272 -19.97 -46.36 -57.17
N MET A 273 -20.14 -45.23 -57.85
CA MET A 273 -21.34 -44.89 -58.62
C MET A 273 -21.50 -45.83 -59.81
#